data_AF-A0A973WBH4-F1
#
_entry.id   AF-A0A973WBH4-F1
#
_cell.length_a   1.000
_cell.length_b   1.000
_cell.length_c   1.000
_cell.angle_alpha   90.00
_cell.angle_beta   90.00
_cell.angle_gamma   90.00
#
_symmetry.space_group_name_H-M   'P 1'
#
loop_
_entity.id
_entity.type
_entity.pdbx_description
1 polymer ?
#
loop_
_entity_poly.entity_id
_entity_poly.type
_entity_poly.pdbx_seq_one_letter_code
_entity_poly.pdbx_strand_id
1 'polypeptide(L)'
;MADRTVNARMNRQRENRSAEGWKKVTVWVPTEADAEDIRKAALEKRKRAEALQGLSNEVSTVNLETENRIAKAIAEHGSDAFKTPSGAVLTLMTQLAKEENLQGISRAVIILARAKPANAAFVIGAVPAKISNFLTLQRGISSQALIKWTTKKPNWADEIKEAVREPDRFEQIVETMAEAIKRDASLNRPDA
;
A
#
# COMPACT_ATOMS: atom_id res chain seq x y z
N MET A 1 -32.93 -6.52 17.23
CA MET A 1 -32.30 -5.43 16.44
C MET A 1 -30.86 -5.82 16.18
N ALA A 2 -30.53 -6.39 15.03
CA ALA A 2 -29.13 -6.60 14.65
C ALA A 2 -28.44 -5.24 14.61
N ASP A 3 -27.41 -5.12 15.43
CA ASP A 3 -26.75 -3.88 15.82
C ASP A 3 -26.35 -3.05 14.59
N ARG A 4 -26.84 -1.81 14.52
CA ARG A 4 -26.65 -0.89 13.37
C ARG A 4 -25.15 -0.73 13.06
N THR A 5 -24.29 -0.91 14.06
CA THR A 5 -22.83 -0.91 13.96
C THR A 5 -22.25 -2.12 13.22
N VAL A 6 -22.82 -3.32 13.40
CA VAL A 6 -22.38 -4.55 12.73
C VAL A 6 -22.68 -4.49 11.24
N ASN A 7 -23.87 -4.02 10.87
CA ASN A 7 -24.25 -3.83 9.47
C ASN A 7 -23.37 -2.78 8.77
N ALA A 8 -23.08 -1.66 9.44
CA ALA A 8 -22.16 -0.65 8.92
C ALA A 8 -20.74 -1.22 8.71
N ARG A 9 -20.22 -1.99 9.67
CA ARG A 9 -18.91 -2.65 9.57
C ARG A 9 -18.87 -3.66 8.41
N MET A 10 -19.91 -4.47 8.26
CA MET A 10 -20.01 -5.43 7.15
C MET A 10 -20.07 -4.73 5.78
N ASN A 11 -20.83 -3.65 5.66
CA ASN A 11 -20.91 -2.87 4.43
C ASN A 11 -19.54 -2.26 4.07
N ARG A 12 -18.87 -1.61 5.04
CA ARG A 12 -17.52 -1.07 4.84
C ARG A 12 -16.52 -2.14 4.42
N GLN A 13 -16.60 -3.34 4.99
CA GLN A 13 -15.72 -4.44 4.61
C GLN A 13 -15.99 -4.93 3.18
N ARG A 14 -17.24 -4.89 2.72
CA ARG A 14 -17.61 -5.23 1.34
C ARG A 14 -17.12 -4.17 0.36
N GLU A 15 -17.28 -2.89 0.71
CA GLU A 15 -16.79 -1.76 -0.08
C GLU A 15 -15.27 -1.83 -0.25
N ASN A 16 -14.53 -2.01 0.84
CA ASN A 16 -13.07 -2.15 0.78
C ASN A 16 -12.64 -3.34 -0.10
N ARG A 17 -13.29 -4.49 0.04
CA ARG A 17 -13.00 -5.66 -0.83
C ARG A 17 -13.25 -5.32 -2.31
N SER A 18 -14.39 -4.74 -2.62
CA SER A 18 -14.74 -4.37 -3.99
C SER A 18 -13.76 -3.37 -4.58
N ALA A 19 -13.34 -2.36 -3.80
CA ALA A 19 -12.34 -1.37 -4.21
C ALA A 19 -10.98 -2.02 -4.54
N GLU A 20 -10.63 -3.10 -3.84
CA GLU A 20 -9.39 -3.85 -4.06
C GLU A 20 -9.52 -5.02 -5.05
N GLY A 21 -10.54 -4.98 -5.91
CA GLY A 21 -10.71 -5.93 -7.01
C GLY A 21 -11.36 -7.26 -6.62
N TRP A 22 -11.76 -7.46 -5.36
CA TRP A 22 -12.48 -8.67 -4.97
C TRP A 22 -13.90 -8.67 -5.57
N LYS A 23 -14.34 -9.83 -6.04
CA LYS A 23 -15.68 -10.03 -6.60
C LYS A 23 -16.61 -10.72 -5.60
N LYS A 24 -17.82 -10.18 -5.44
CA LYS A 24 -18.88 -10.81 -4.63
C LYS A 24 -19.61 -11.84 -5.49
N VAL A 25 -19.61 -13.09 -5.06
CA VAL A 25 -20.42 -14.17 -5.64
C VAL A 25 -21.54 -14.52 -4.66
N THR A 26 -22.78 -14.61 -5.14
CA THR A 26 -23.96 -15.03 -4.36
C THR A 26 -24.57 -16.24 -5.04
N VAL A 27 -24.77 -17.32 -4.30
CA VAL A 27 -25.19 -18.63 -4.84
C VAL A 27 -26.36 -19.14 -4.01
N TRP A 28 -27.36 -19.70 -4.67
CA TRP A 28 -28.44 -20.46 -4.05
C TRP A 28 -28.07 -21.94 -4.08
N VAL A 29 -28.21 -22.63 -2.95
CA VAL A 29 -27.84 -24.04 -2.83
C VAL A 29 -29.00 -24.85 -2.25
N PRO A 30 -29.17 -26.13 -2.65
CA PRO A 30 -30.31 -26.93 -2.24
C PRO A 30 -30.27 -27.37 -0.77
N THR A 31 -29.08 -27.54 -0.20
CA THR A 31 -28.90 -28.04 1.19
C THR A 31 -27.91 -27.20 2.00
N GLU A 32 -27.97 -27.35 3.33
CA GLU A 32 -26.99 -26.70 4.23
C GLU A 32 -25.57 -27.30 4.07
N ALA A 33 -25.45 -28.58 3.68
CA ALA A 33 -24.17 -29.20 3.39
C ALA A 33 -23.48 -28.53 2.18
N ASP A 34 -24.24 -28.28 1.12
CA ASP A 34 -23.77 -27.54 -0.05
C ASP A 34 -23.35 -26.10 0.33
N ALA A 35 -24.10 -25.46 1.23
CA ALA A 35 -23.76 -24.13 1.73
C ALA A 35 -22.42 -24.13 2.46
N GLU A 36 -22.17 -25.13 3.29
CA GLU A 36 -20.93 -25.29 4.02
C GLU A 36 -19.74 -25.58 3.10
N ASP A 37 -19.94 -26.39 2.06
CA ASP A 37 -18.90 -26.66 1.06
C ASP A 37 -18.50 -25.39 0.29
N ILE A 38 -19.48 -24.55 -0.08
CA ILE A 38 -19.21 -23.24 -0.68
C ILE A 38 -18.49 -22.32 0.31
N ARG A 39 -18.84 -22.31 1.60
CA ARG A 39 -18.14 -21.53 2.63
C ARG A 39 -16.69 -21.99 2.79
N LYS A 40 -16.43 -23.30 2.83
CA LYS A 40 -15.08 -23.88 2.88
C LYS A 40 -14.27 -23.53 1.64
N ALA A 41 -14.84 -23.69 0.44
CA ALA A 41 -14.18 -23.33 -0.81
C ALA A 41 -13.82 -21.83 -0.84
N ALA A 42 -14.73 -20.96 -0.42
CA ALA A 42 -14.48 -19.52 -0.31
C ALA A 42 -13.39 -19.19 0.73
N LEU A 43 -13.36 -19.89 1.87
CA LEU A 43 -12.34 -19.74 2.88
C LEU A 43 -10.96 -20.15 2.34
N GLU A 44 -10.86 -21.27 1.64
CA GLU A 44 -9.61 -21.73 1.04
C GLU A 44 -9.11 -20.75 -0.04
N LYS A 45 -10.00 -20.21 -0.88
CA LYS A 45 -9.62 -19.16 -1.84
C LYS A 45 -9.10 -17.89 -1.15
N ARG A 46 -9.72 -17.48 -0.03
CA ARG A 46 -9.23 -16.36 0.80
C ARG A 46 -7.85 -16.67 1.37
N LYS A 47 -7.66 -17.84 1.97
CA LYS A 47 -6.35 -18.25 2.52
C LYS A 47 -5.27 -18.25 1.44
N ARG A 48 -5.56 -18.72 0.22
CA ARG A 48 -4.61 -18.66 -0.90
C ARG A 48 -4.26 -17.23 -1.31
N ALA A 49 -5.26 -16.33 -1.37
CA ALA A 49 -5.03 -14.91 -1.64
C ALA A 49 -4.20 -14.24 -0.53
N GLU A 50 -4.47 -14.58 0.73
CA GLU A 50 -3.71 -14.09 1.89
C GLU A 50 -2.30 -14.67 1.97
N ALA A 51 -2.12 -15.93 1.58
CA ALA A 51 -0.83 -16.61 1.43
C ALA A 51 -0.09 -16.18 0.16
N LEU A 52 -0.67 -15.24 -0.59
CA LEU A 52 -0.11 -14.63 -1.79
C LEU A 52 0.22 -15.63 -2.92
N GLN A 53 -0.44 -16.79 -2.90
CA GLN A 53 -0.18 -17.86 -3.85
C GLN A 53 -0.62 -17.44 -5.26
N GLY A 54 0.34 -17.14 -6.13
CA GLY A 54 0.12 -16.70 -7.51
C GLY A 54 0.25 -15.19 -7.77
N LEU A 55 0.63 -14.37 -6.78
CA LEU A 55 0.81 -12.92 -7.01
C LEU A 55 2.05 -12.56 -7.84
N SER A 56 3.09 -13.40 -7.86
CA SER A 56 4.27 -13.21 -8.71
C SER A 56 3.97 -13.35 -10.21
N ASN A 57 2.87 -14.02 -10.58
CA ASN A 57 2.52 -14.24 -11.98
C ASN A 57 1.88 -13.01 -12.65
N GLU A 58 1.37 -12.04 -11.88
CA GLU A 58 0.68 -10.85 -12.40
C GLU A 58 1.42 -9.53 -12.13
N VAL A 59 2.43 -9.54 -11.25
CA VAL A 59 3.26 -8.37 -10.98
C VAL A 59 4.54 -8.51 -11.80
N SER A 60 4.52 -7.95 -13.01
CA SER A 60 5.71 -7.84 -13.85
C SER A 60 6.86 -7.19 -13.06
N THR A 61 8.05 -7.77 -13.21
CA THR A 61 9.36 -7.25 -12.74
C THR A 61 9.58 -7.11 -11.22
N VAL A 62 9.35 -8.15 -10.42
CA VAL A 62 9.90 -8.19 -9.05
C VAL A 62 11.08 -9.16 -8.98
N ASN A 63 12.20 -8.74 -8.39
CA ASN A 63 13.21 -9.68 -7.92
C ASN A 63 12.55 -10.57 -6.85
N LEU A 64 12.66 -11.89 -7.02
CA LEU A 64 12.10 -12.91 -6.12
C LEU A 64 12.37 -12.64 -4.64
N GLU A 65 13.53 -12.05 -4.32
CA GLU A 65 13.87 -11.63 -2.97
C GLU A 65 12.90 -10.58 -2.40
N THR A 66 12.58 -9.54 -3.17
CA THR A 66 11.67 -8.47 -2.75
C THR A 66 10.25 -9.01 -2.58
N GLU A 67 9.80 -9.89 -3.48
CA GLU A 67 8.52 -10.61 -3.33
C GLU A 67 8.45 -11.40 -2.02
N ASN A 68 9.48 -12.18 -1.71
CA ASN A 68 9.54 -12.97 -0.48
C ASN A 68 9.51 -12.08 0.78
N ARG A 69 10.19 -10.94 0.75
CA ARG A 69 10.18 -9.95 1.84
C ARG A 69 8.79 -9.33 2.03
N ILE A 70 8.11 -8.99 0.94
CA ILE A 70 6.73 -8.50 0.96
C ILE A 70 5.81 -9.58 1.53
N ALA A 71 5.95 -10.82 1.08
CA ALA A 71 5.13 -11.93 1.53
C ALA A 71 5.28 -12.18 3.02
N LYS A 72 6.52 -12.19 3.52
CA LYS A 72 6.82 -12.29 4.95
C LYS A 72 6.18 -11.15 5.75
N ALA A 73 6.32 -9.91 5.29
CA ALA A 73 5.74 -8.76 5.99
C ALA A 73 4.20 -8.80 6.04
N ILE A 74 3.54 -9.35 5.01
CA ILE A 74 2.08 -9.54 4.99
C ILE A 74 1.66 -10.71 5.87
N ALA A 75 2.46 -11.78 5.96
CA ALA A 75 2.22 -12.90 6.87
C ALA A 75 2.30 -12.47 8.35
N GLU A 76 3.17 -11.50 8.67
CA GLU A 76 3.31 -10.91 10.01
C GLU A 76 2.23 -9.84 10.32
N HIS A 77 1.22 -9.70 9.47
CA HIS A 77 0.14 -8.75 9.68
C HIS A 77 -0.67 -9.08 10.94
N GLY A 78 -0.82 -8.09 11.83
CA GLY A 78 -1.47 -8.27 13.13
C GLY A 78 -0.59 -8.93 14.18
N SER A 79 0.71 -9.11 13.92
CA SER A 79 1.67 -9.57 14.92
C SER A 79 1.76 -8.60 16.11
N ASP A 80 1.74 -9.15 17.32
CA ASP A 80 1.88 -8.41 18.58
C ASP A 80 3.25 -7.73 18.72
N ALA A 81 4.22 -8.07 17.86
CA ALA A 81 5.50 -7.38 17.77
C ALA A 81 5.36 -5.91 17.32
N PHE A 82 4.21 -5.52 16.76
CA PHE A 82 3.97 -4.18 16.24
C PHE A 82 2.76 -3.49 16.89
N LYS A 83 2.87 -2.18 17.10
CA LYS A 83 1.78 -1.33 17.63
C LYS A 83 0.57 -1.20 16.69
N THR A 84 0.73 -1.54 15.41
CA THR A 84 -0.35 -1.47 14.42
C THR A 84 -0.35 -2.75 13.57
N PRO A 85 -1.52 -3.21 13.09
CA PRO A 85 -1.60 -4.45 12.32
C PRO A 85 -0.72 -4.47 11.07
N SER A 86 -0.51 -3.31 10.42
CA SER A 86 0.36 -3.19 9.24
C SER A 86 1.83 -2.87 9.57
N GLY A 87 2.27 -3.01 10.82
CA GLY A 87 3.59 -2.57 11.26
C GLY A 87 4.77 -3.21 10.51
N ALA A 88 4.71 -4.52 10.26
CA ALA A 88 5.71 -5.23 9.47
C ALA A 88 5.84 -4.66 8.05
N VAL A 89 4.71 -4.37 7.39
CA VAL A 89 4.67 -3.80 6.04
C VAL A 89 5.20 -2.36 6.03
N LEU A 90 4.82 -1.53 7.01
CA LEU A 90 5.34 -0.17 7.12
C LEU A 90 6.85 -0.15 7.38
N THR A 91 7.38 -1.15 8.08
CA THR A 91 8.81 -1.34 8.32
C THR A 91 9.52 -1.75 7.03
N LEU A 92 8.95 -2.70 6.29
CA LEU A 92 9.46 -3.08 4.98
C LEU A 92 9.49 -1.89 4.01
N MET A 93 8.43 -1.08 3.93
CA MET A 93 8.42 0.11 3.07
C MET A 93 9.52 1.10 3.44
N THR A 94 9.80 1.28 4.73
CA THR A 94 10.95 2.10 5.18
C THR A 94 12.26 1.51 4.67
N GLN A 95 12.43 0.19 4.74
CA GLN A 95 13.65 -0.48 4.30
C GLN A 95 13.82 -0.40 2.77
N LEU A 96 12.76 -0.63 2.00
CA LEU A 96 12.76 -0.48 0.55
C LEU A 96 13.11 0.97 0.14
N ALA A 97 12.61 1.97 0.86
CA ALA A 97 13.00 3.36 0.65
C ALA A 97 14.49 3.60 0.89
N LYS A 98 15.09 2.98 1.92
CA LYS A 98 16.54 3.07 2.18
C LYS A 98 17.38 2.39 1.11
N GLU A 99 16.84 1.36 0.48
CA GLU A 99 17.43 0.64 -0.65
C GLU A 99 17.16 1.34 -2.01
N GLU A 100 16.57 2.54 -1.98
CA GLU A 100 16.14 3.29 -3.18
C GLU A 100 15.17 2.52 -4.09
N ASN A 101 14.51 1.49 -3.56
CA ASN A 101 13.58 0.64 -4.28
C ASN A 101 12.14 1.19 -4.21
N LEU A 102 11.90 2.32 -4.88
CA LEU A 102 10.59 2.98 -4.92
C LEU A 102 9.50 2.09 -5.53
N GLN A 103 9.84 1.37 -6.60
CA GLN A 103 8.90 0.41 -7.20
C GLN A 103 8.54 -0.72 -6.23
N GLY A 104 9.47 -1.17 -5.40
CA GLY A 104 9.23 -2.16 -4.35
C GLY A 104 8.19 -1.68 -3.33
N ILE A 105 8.21 -0.39 -2.98
CA ILE A 105 7.19 0.23 -2.11
C ILE A 105 5.81 0.13 -2.77
N SER A 106 5.70 0.53 -4.04
CA SER A 106 4.45 0.44 -4.82
C SER A 106 3.92 -0.99 -4.86
N ARG A 107 4.78 -1.96 -5.18
CA ARG A 107 4.44 -3.39 -5.19
C ARG A 107 3.98 -3.89 -3.83
N ALA A 108 4.65 -3.50 -2.74
CA ALA A 108 4.23 -3.87 -1.38
C ALA A 108 2.80 -3.38 -1.08
N VAL A 109 2.45 -2.16 -1.52
CA VAL A 109 1.09 -1.61 -1.38
C VAL A 109 0.08 -2.41 -2.20
N ILE A 110 0.36 -2.71 -3.47
CA ILE A 110 -0.53 -3.47 -4.36
C ILE A 110 -0.81 -4.86 -3.79
N ILE A 111 0.24 -5.57 -3.40
CA ILE A 111 0.16 -6.94 -2.87
C ILE A 111 -0.60 -6.94 -1.53
N LEU A 112 -0.30 -6.00 -0.63
CA LEU A 112 -1.05 -5.87 0.62
C LEU A 112 -2.52 -5.58 0.35
N ALA A 113 -2.83 -4.66 -0.55
CA ALA A 113 -4.21 -4.25 -0.79
C ALA A 113 -5.07 -5.41 -1.30
N ARG A 114 -4.49 -6.28 -2.13
CA ARG A 114 -5.12 -7.54 -2.55
C ARG A 114 -5.30 -8.52 -1.39
N ALA A 115 -4.28 -8.74 -0.57
CA ALA A 115 -4.30 -9.73 0.51
C ALA A 115 -5.14 -9.31 1.71
N LYS A 116 -5.07 -8.02 2.09
CA LYS A 116 -5.67 -7.44 3.30
C LYS A 116 -6.39 -6.13 2.95
N PRO A 117 -7.49 -6.19 2.17
CA PRO A 117 -8.15 -5.01 1.60
C PRO A 117 -8.70 -4.04 2.64
N ALA A 118 -9.05 -4.53 3.84
CA ALA A 118 -9.50 -3.68 4.93
C ALA A 118 -8.44 -2.67 5.40
N ASN A 119 -7.15 -2.95 5.14
CA ASN A 119 -6.02 -2.19 5.67
C ASN A 119 -5.27 -1.43 4.57
N ALA A 120 -5.69 -1.57 3.31
CA ALA A 120 -5.09 -0.90 2.15
C ALA A 120 -5.05 0.63 2.33
N ALA A 121 -6.18 1.24 2.68
CA ALA A 121 -6.29 2.69 2.89
C ALA A 121 -5.34 3.21 3.98
N PHE A 122 -5.15 2.45 5.06
CA PHE A 122 -4.23 2.81 6.14
C PHE A 122 -2.78 2.84 5.64
N VAL A 123 -2.36 1.84 4.87
CA VAL A 123 -0.99 1.78 4.34
C VAL A 123 -0.75 2.80 3.25
N ILE A 124 -1.71 3.02 2.34
CA ILE A 124 -1.66 4.10 1.34
C ILE A 124 -1.53 5.46 2.03
N GLY A 125 -2.28 5.69 3.12
CA GLY A 125 -2.19 6.92 3.91
C GLY A 125 -0.81 7.18 4.51
N ALA A 126 0.01 6.15 4.73
CA ALA A 126 1.37 6.29 5.24
C ALA A 126 2.40 6.64 4.14
N VAL A 127 2.07 6.42 2.86
CA VAL A 127 3.01 6.59 1.73
C VAL A 127 3.62 8.00 1.68
N PRO A 128 2.86 9.11 1.79
CA PRO A 128 3.44 10.45 1.72
C PRO A 128 4.54 10.67 2.77
N ALA A 129 4.32 10.22 4.01
CA ALA A 129 5.32 10.34 5.08
C ALA A 129 6.58 9.49 4.79
N LYS A 130 6.42 8.30 4.18
CA LYS A 130 7.57 7.49 3.76
C LYS A 130 8.38 8.18 2.66
N ILE A 131 7.69 8.79 1.69
CA ILE A 131 8.34 9.54 0.61
C ILE A 131 9.01 10.82 1.11
N SER A 132 8.40 11.58 2.02
CA SER A 132 9.07 12.71 2.66
C SER A 132 10.39 12.32 3.30
N ASN A 133 10.41 11.20 4.04
CA ASN A 133 11.64 10.68 4.64
C ASN A 133 12.66 10.24 3.58
N PHE A 134 12.22 9.58 2.51
CA PHE A 134 13.08 9.21 1.39
C PHE A 134 13.73 10.43 0.75
N LEU A 135 12.95 11.47 0.43
CA LEU A 135 13.45 12.71 -0.18
C LEU A 135 14.51 13.38 0.71
N THR A 136 14.28 13.44 2.01
CA THR A 136 15.25 14.03 2.95
C THR A 136 16.52 13.20 3.06
N LEU A 137 16.40 11.89 3.24
CA LEU A 137 17.54 11.02 3.56
C LEU A 137 18.33 10.57 2.32
N GLN A 138 17.66 10.24 1.23
CA GLN A 138 18.27 9.65 0.02
C GLN A 138 18.47 10.66 -1.12
N ARG A 139 17.76 11.80 -1.10
CA ARG A 139 17.92 12.86 -2.11
C ARG A 139 18.57 14.13 -1.56
N GLY A 140 18.93 14.14 -0.26
CA GLY A 140 19.61 15.25 0.40
C GLY A 140 18.77 16.53 0.48
N ILE A 141 17.45 16.42 0.38
CA ILE A 141 16.54 17.56 0.43
C ILE A 141 16.40 18.01 1.89
N SER A 142 16.64 19.29 2.17
CA SER A 142 16.45 19.80 3.54
C SER A 142 14.97 19.83 3.92
N SER A 143 14.65 19.59 5.19
CA SER A 143 13.27 19.67 5.69
C SER A 143 12.61 21.02 5.39
N GLN A 144 13.39 22.12 5.42
CA GLN A 144 12.89 23.46 5.09
C GLN A 144 12.51 23.58 3.61
N ALA A 145 13.33 23.06 2.69
CA ALA A 145 13.04 23.06 1.26
C ALA A 145 11.79 22.21 0.96
N LEU A 146 11.68 21.04 1.58
CA LEU A 146 10.51 20.18 1.47
C LEU A 146 9.25 20.88 1.97
N ILE A 147 9.27 21.46 3.18
CA ILE A 147 8.11 22.19 3.74
C ILE A 147 7.69 23.31 2.80
N LYS A 148 8.63 24.17 2.38
CA LYS A 148 8.33 25.29 1.47
C LYS A 148 7.68 24.82 0.17
N TRP A 149 8.18 23.73 -0.42
CA TRP A 149 7.63 23.17 -1.64
C TRP A 149 6.23 22.57 -1.41
N THR A 150 6.04 21.78 -0.34
CA THR A 150 4.74 21.16 -0.02
C THR A 150 3.65 22.20 0.29
N THR A 151 3.99 23.35 0.87
CA THR A 151 3.05 24.47 1.06
C THR A 151 2.58 25.07 -0.27
N LYS A 152 3.45 25.14 -1.29
CA LYS A 152 3.07 25.60 -2.64
C LYS A 152 2.32 24.55 -3.46
N LYS A 153 2.43 23.28 -3.08
CA LYS A 153 1.87 22.13 -3.79
C LYS A 153 0.97 21.31 -2.87
N PRO A 154 -0.16 21.84 -2.39
CA PRO A 154 -0.97 21.20 -1.34
C PRO A 154 -1.48 19.80 -1.70
N ASN A 155 -1.64 19.49 -3.00
CA ASN A 155 -2.18 18.21 -3.47
C ASN A 155 -1.12 17.10 -3.63
N TRP A 156 0.17 17.39 -3.35
CA TRP A 156 1.28 16.45 -3.58
C TRP A 156 1.06 15.09 -2.91
N ALA A 157 0.47 15.09 -1.71
CA ALA A 157 0.26 13.88 -0.93
C ALA A 157 -0.79 12.98 -1.59
N ASP A 158 -1.80 13.56 -2.23
CA ASP A 158 -2.84 12.80 -2.93
C ASP A 158 -2.34 12.30 -4.30
N GLU A 159 -1.56 13.12 -5.01
CA GLU A 159 -0.89 12.71 -6.26
C GLU A 159 -0.02 11.44 -6.07
N ILE A 160 0.74 11.38 -4.97
CA ILE A 160 1.54 10.19 -4.64
C ILE A 160 0.64 8.98 -4.30
N LYS A 161 -0.43 9.19 -3.52
CA LYS A 161 -1.34 8.10 -3.13
C LYS A 161 -2.06 7.51 -4.34
N GLU A 162 -2.41 8.33 -5.33
CA GLU A 162 -3.00 7.87 -6.59
C GLU A 162 -1.97 7.09 -7.41
N ALA A 163 -0.74 7.61 -7.49
CA ALA A 163 0.33 6.98 -8.27
C ALA A 163 0.85 5.66 -7.67
N VAL A 164 0.74 5.44 -6.35
CA VAL A 164 1.39 4.30 -5.66
C VAL A 164 0.97 2.92 -6.18
N ARG A 165 -0.11 2.81 -6.96
CA ARG A 165 -0.54 1.56 -7.60
C ARG A 165 0.07 1.31 -8.97
N GLU A 166 0.87 2.23 -9.47
CA GLU A 166 1.54 2.18 -10.76
C GLU A 166 3.05 2.29 -10.52
N PRO A 167 3.80 1.19 -10.43
CA PRO A 167 5.19 1.21 -9.96
C PRO A 167 6.10 2.19 -10.70
N ASP A 168 6.05 2.18 -12.04
CA ASP A 168 6.90 3.04 -12.88
C ASP A 168 6.49 4.52 -12.75
N ARG A 169 5.18 4.81 -12.79
CA ARG A 169 4.64 6.16 -12.63
C ARG A 169 4.93 6.72 -11.24
N PHE A 170 4.81 5.89 -10.21
CA PHE A 170 5.10 6.25 -8.83
C PHE A 170 6.55 6.69 -8.66
N GLU A 171 7.50 5.88 -9.13
CA GLU A 171 8.92 6.20 -9.10
C GLU A 171 9.19 7.51 -9.86
N GLN A 172 8.67 7.63 -11.08
CA GLN A 172 8.83 8.83 -11.90
C GLN A 172 8.32 10.09 -11.20
N ILE A 173 7.16 10.04 -10.55
CA ILE A 173 6.58 11.17 -9.80
C ILE A 173 7.49 11.54 -8.63
N VAL A 174 7.94 10.57 -7.85
CA VAL A 174 8.80 10.83 -6.68
C VAL A 174 10.12 11.48 -7.11
N GLU A 175 10.75 11.00 -8.18
CA GLU A 175 11.99 11.60 -8.69
C GLU A 175 11.76 12.99 -9.30
N THR A 176 10.64 13.18 -10.01
CA THR A 176 10.26 14.50 -10.54
C THR A 176 10.05 15.51 -9.41
N MET A 177 9.45 15.07 -8.29
CA MET A 177 9.33 15.90 -7.09
C MET A 177 10.69 16.26 -6.51
N ALA A 178 11.61 15.30 -6.39
CA ALA A 178 12.96 15.56 -5.89
C ALA A 178 13.65 16.66 -6.72
N GLU A 179 13.60 16.55 -8.04
CA GLU A 179 14.20 17.54 -8.94
C GLU A 179 13.50 18.90 -8.87
N ALA A 180 12.17 18.93 -8.75
CA ALA A 180 11.41 20.16 -8.57
C ALA A 180 11.78 20.87 -7.26
N ILE A 181 11.94 20.14 -6.15
CA ILE A 181 12.31 20.71 -4.85
C ILE A 181 13.73 21.28 -4.90
N LYS A 182 14.68 20.54 -5.49
CA LYS A 182 16.08 21.01 -5.64
C LYS A 182 16.15 22.30 -6.47
N ARG A 183 15.39 22.38 -7.56
CA ARG A 183 15.29 23.58 -8.41
C ARG A 183 14.70 24.76 -7.67
N ASP A 184 13.62 24.54 -6.92
CA ASP A 184 13.01 25.58 -6.08
C ASP A 184 13.99 26.07 -5.00
N ALA A 185 14.80 25.18 -4.43
CA ALA A 185 15.81 25.54 -3.45
C ALA A 185 16.98 26.34 -4.06
N SER A 186 17.42 26.01 -5.28
CA SER A 186 18.52 26.72 -5.96
C SER A 186 18.12 28.13 -6.40
N LEU A 187 16.88 28.31 -6.89
CA LEU A 187 16.36 29.61 -7.32
C LEU A 187 16.15 30.62 -6.18
N ASN A 188 16.14 30.16 -4.94
CA ASN A 188 15.90 30.98 -3.76
C ASN A 188 17.17 31.21 -2.91
N ARG A 189 18.36 30.90 -3.43
CA ARG A 189 19.62 31.32 -2.78
C ARG A 189 19.86 32.81 -3.11
N PRO A 190 20.02 33.70 -2.11
CA PRO A 190 20.19 35.13 -2.35
C PRO A 190 21.48 35.53 -3.08
N ASP A 191 22.45 34.61 -3.24
CA ASP A 191 23.74 34.93 -3.87
C ASP A 191 24.11 33.85 -4.90
N ALA A 192 23.97 34.21 -6.18
CA ALA A 192 24.66 33.61 -7.32
C ALA A 192 25.10 34.73 -8.26
#